data_AF-A0A3D9UMN8-F1
#
_entry.id   AF-A0A3D9UMN8-F1
#
_cell.length_a   1.000
_cell.length_b   1.000
_cell.length_c   1.000
_cell.angle_alpha   90.00
_cell.angle_beta   90.00
_cell.angle_gamma   90.00
#
_symmetry.space_group_name_H-M   'P 1'
#
loop_
_entity.id
_entity.type
_entity.pdbx_description
1 polymer ?
#
loop_
_entity_poly.entity_id
_entity_poly.type
_entity_poly.pdbx_seq_one_letter_code
_entity_poly.pdbx_strand_id
1 'polypeptide(L)'
;MLPNGVANTYDRPYALVDVETTGLTASRDRVVQIAIAQMEPNGVVTDQWSTLIDPERDPGPVEIHGITRARLRGAPRYADVAPRIHEMLSRRVVVAHNARFDWDFLAHEAHRAGHRFPADTRLCTCQLSQRFDLPVADFRLASLCDYWGIKQHRAHDAEDDVRALVELTRHSLALAHRLGLPLPYARPRPLGGYPPVAPRTPCMWRYPGRHVPGQPLRQGMTVVFTGQTHRDRAMLIETATRCGLDVMNSVSSRTSVLVSNGELGTRKGDLALKHGTSLMTEEQFMGLLDSVEPGDPRTMAQVVVQTMPDAVPVLSPPRPRAKVAAPGRFSRRRVIILGGSHDEAADVRTRVQEVGGTCAVNLTVTVTDFVALADAEKDARISKVKDRALTELDPVTLEPVGASQPSANDEAQQLDSVDVVSLPRGGVTDIAHLDFTVIATWVAAEAVGEVDVVAFVSDPTGSVARDEDFCFYNQPTHPTGLVDLDLATPDQASVDVRAGTLPIDSRITLAAAIDGDGTFGDLGAIELSVRSSEGSLLARATLDAAADETSMLLAEVYWRSGALRFRAIGQGYQRRLAGLAVGYGVDIEEDVE
;
A
#
# COMPACT_ATOMS: atom_id res chain seq x y z
N MET A 1 6.45 31.88 -5.41
CA MET A 1 7.67 31.18 -5.88
C MET A 1 8.35 30.55 -4.69
N LEU A 2 8.91 29.35 -4.87
CA LEU A 2 9.66 28.64 -3.84
C LEU A 2 11.05 29.24 -3.66
N PRO A 3 11.64 29.19 -2.45
CA PRO A 3 13.02 29.60 -2.23
C PRO A 3 14.00 28.78 -3.08
N ASN A 4 15.11 29.38 -3.50
CA ASN A 4 16.13 28.72 -4.31
C ASN A 4 16.65 27.41 -3.68
N GLY A 5 16.79 27.35 -2.34
CA GLY A 5 17.19 26.13 -1.65
C GLY A 5 16.24 24.95 -1.91
N VAL A 6 14.92 25.22 -1.93
CA VAL A 6 13.89 24.21 -2.21
C VAL A 6 13.97 23.78 -3.68
N ALA A 7 14.05 24.75 -4.61
CA ALA A 7 14.12 24.49 -6.04
C ALA A 7 15.39 23.72 -6.44
N ASN A 8 16.51 23.95 -5.74
CA ASN A 8 17.77 23.22 -5.95
C ASN A 8 17.73 21.80 -5.38
N THR A 9 17.01 21.57 -4.27
CA THR A 9 16.83 20.22 -3.72
C THR A 9 15.87 19.39 -4.57
N TYR A 10 14.82 20.02 -5.11
CA TYR A 10 13.77 19.36 -5.88
C TYR A 10 13.67 19.98 -7.27
N ASP A 11 14.68 19.69 -8.10
CA ASP A 11 14.97 20.32 -9.40
C ASP A 11 14.14 19.80 -10.58
N ARG A 12 13.21 18.86 -10.33
CA ARG A 12 12.36 18.27 -11.37
C ARG A 12 11.13 19.14 -11.66
N PRO A 13 10.72 19.28 -12.92
CA PRO A 13 9.44 19.88 -13.26
C PRO A 13 8.26 18.95 -12.91
N TYR A 14 7.11 19.55 -12.61
CA TYR A 14 5.89 18.85 -12.17
C TYR A 14 4.75 19.06 -13.16
N ALA A 15 3.91 18.04 -13.30
CA ALA A 15 2.60 18.11 -13.93
C ALA A 15 1.56 17.72 -12.87
N LEU A 16 0.83 18.70 -12.36
CA LEU A 16 -0.20 18.49 -11.36
C LEU A 16 -1.48 18.11 -12.08
N VAL A 17 -2.10 17.02 -11.66
CA VAL A 17 -3.22 16.39 -12.35
C VAL A 17 -4.33 16.10 -11.36
N ASP A 18 -5.55 16.23 -11.84
CA ASP A 18 -6.74 15.66 -11.21
C ASP A 18 -7.67 15.12 -12.31
N VAL A 19 -8.30 13.97 -12.06
CA VAL A 19 -9.32 13.39 -12.93
C VAL A 19 -10.62 13.10 -12.18
N GLU A 20 -11.73 13.43 -12.83
CA GLU A 20 -13.04 12.90 -12.44
C GLU A 20 -13.36 11.67 -13.28
N THR A 21 -14.02 10.68 -12.70
CA THR A 21 -14.21 9.37 -13.34
C THR A 21 -15.62 8.83 -13.17
N THR A 22 -15.97 7.92 -14.08
CA THR A 22 -17.24 7.19 -14.06
C THR A 22 -17.36 6.10 -12.98
N GLY A 23 -16.32 5.90 -12.17
CA GLY A 23 -16.20 4.82 -11.18
C GLY A 23 -14.78 4.73 -10.62
N LEU A 24 -14.50 3.74 -9.77
CA LEU A 24 -13.24 3.66 -9.00
C LEU A 24 -12.18 2.71 -9.57
N THR A 25 -12.48 1.95 -10.62
CA THR A 25 -11.61 0.88 -11.12
C THR A 25 -11.07 1.23 -12.49
N ALA A 26 -9.83 1.75 -12.58
CA ALA A 26 -9.24 2.24 -13.84
C ALA A 26 -9.31 1.26 -15.03
N SER A 27 -9.19 -0.05 -14.80
CA SER A 27 -9.27 -1.07 -15.86
C SER A 27 -10.66 -1.21 -16.48
N ARG A 28 -11.72 -0.92 -15.72
CA ARG A 28 -13.12 -0.95 -16.16
C ARG A 28 -13.66 0.44 -16.46
N ASP A 29 -13.25 1.43 -15.68
CA ASP A 29 -13.87 2.74 -15.61
C ASP A 29 -13.15 3.79 -16.46
N ARG A 30 -13.85 4.87 -16.79
CA ARG A 30 -13.44 5.91 -17.74
C ARG A 30 -13.31 7.27 -17.07
N VAL A 31 -12.39 8.09 -17.56
CA VAL A 31 -12.25 9.51 -17.20
C VAL A 31 -13.36 10.35 -17.84
N VAL A 32 -13.92 11.31 -17.10
CA VAL A 32 -14.97 12.25 -17.55
C VAL A 32 -14.56 13.73 -17.50
N GLN A 33 -13.54 14.08 -16.72
CA GLN A 33 -12.90 15.38 -16.73
C GLN A 33 -11.43 15.20 -16.39
N ILE A 34 -10.58 16.06 -16.94
CA ILE A 34 -9.18 16.14 -16.59
C ILE A 34 -8.78 17.61 -16.45
N ALA A 35 -7.92 17.89 -15.48
CA ALA A 35 -7.18 19.13 -15.40
C ALA A 35 -5.69 18.84 -15.23
N ILE A 36 -4.84 19.67 -15.83
CA ILE A 36 -3.39 19.57 -15.74
C ILE A 36 -2.80 20.98 -15.59
N ALA A 37 -1.90 21.17 -14.62
CA ALA A 37 -1.05 22.35 -14.50
C ALA A 37 0.43 21.96 -14.58
N GLN A 38 1.20 22.63 -15.43
CA GLN A 38 2.66 22.47 -15.47
C GLN A 38 3.31 23.46 -14.52
N MET A 39 4.14 22.96 -13.60
CA MET A 39 4.85 23.77 -12.63
C MET A 39 6.35 23.49 -12.70
N GLU A 40 7.14 24.56 -12.76
CA GLU A 40 8.60 24.48 -12.73
C GLU A 40 9.12 24.27 -11.29
N PRO A 41 10.38 23.83 -11.10
CA PRO A 41 10.96 23.56 -9.77
C PRO A 41 10.86 24.72 -8.78
N ASN A 42 10.90 25.96 -9.27
CA ASN A 42 10.73 27.18 -8.47
C ASN A 42 9.26 27.47 -8.08
N GLY A 43 8.34 26.57 -8.42
CA GLY A 43 6.91 26.66 -8.15
C GLY A 43 6.14 27.55 -9.12
N VAL A 44 6.74 28.10 -10.18
CA VAL A 44 6.00 28.90 -11.19
C VAL A 44 5.17 27.98 -12.06
N VAL A 45 3.88 28.29 -12.22
CA VAL A 45 3.02 27.60 -13.19
C VAL A 45 3.24 28.20 -14.57
N THR A 46 3.55 27.37 -15.55
CA THR A 46 3.88 27.78 -16.93
C THR A 46 2.75 27.52 -17.91
N ASP A 47 1.89 26.55 -17.62
CA ASP A 47 0.75 26.18 -18.45
C ASP A 47 -0.36 25.55 -17.60
N GLN A 48 -1.62 25.74 -17.99
CA GLN A 48 -2.79 25.13 -17.36
C GLN A 48 -3.83 24.79 -18.43
N TRP A 49 -4.43 23.61 -18.32
CA TRP A 49 -5.42 23.13 -19.26
C TRP A 49 -6.41 22.19 -18.58
N SER A 50 -7.69 22.33 -18.88
CA SER A 50 -8.76 21.45 -18.40
C SER A 50 -9.72 21.13 -19.54
N THR A 51 -10.35 19.96 -19.50
CA THR A 51 -11.43 19.61 -20.43
C THR A 51 -12.34 18.53 -19.88
N LEU A 52 -13.58 18.50 -20.35
CA LEU A 52 -14.46 17.35 -20.19
C LEU A 52 -14.07 16.27 -21.22
N ILE A 53 -14.28 15.01 -20.86
CA ILE A 53 -14.01 13.85 -21.72
C ILE A 53 -15.29 13.03 -21.86
N ASP A 54 -15.70 12.73 -23.10
CA ASP A 54 -16.79 11.79 -23.36
C ASP A 54 -16.32 10.37 -23.02
N PRO A 55 -16.88 9.72 -21.97
CA PRO A 55 -16.50 8.37 -21.59
C PRO A 55 -17.14 7.30 -22.49
N GLU A 56 -17.95 7.71 -23.47
CA GLU A 56 -18.75 6.88 -24.39
C GLU A 56 -19.75 5.97 -23.64
N ARG A 57 -20.10 6.35 -22.41
CA ARG A 57 -20.97 5.58 -21.51
C ARG A 57 -21.65 6.49 -20.48
N ASP A 58 -22.26 5.89 -19.46
CA ASP A 58 -22.80 6.64 -18.34
C ASP A 58 -21.70 7.39 -17.56
N PRO A 59 -21.90 8.68 -17.21
CA PRO A 59 -20.90 9.47 -16.49
C PRO A 59 -20.62 8.99 -15.06
N GLY A 60 -21.40 8.04 -14.52
CA GLY A 60 -21.17 7.52 -13.17
C GLY A 60 -21.80 8.40 -12.09
N PRO A 61 -21.15 8.57 -10.92
CA PRO A 61 -21.75 9.21 -9.75
C PRO A 61 -21.81 10.74 -9.90
N VAL A 62 -22.78 11.22 -10.70
CA VAL A 62 -23.02 12.64 -10.97
C VAL A 62 -23.22 13.45 -9.69
N GLU A 63 -23.71 12.84 -8.62
CA GLU A 63 -23.87 13.45 -7.30
C GLU A 63 -22.54 13.85 -6.64
N ILE A 64 -21.41 13.25 -7.04
CA ILE A 64 -20.07 13.59 -6.54
C ILE A 64 -19.49 14.75 -7.36
N HIS A 65 -19.33 14.56 -8.67
CA HIS A 65 -18.57 15.48 -9.53
C HIS A 65 -19.46 16.45 -10.36
N GLY A 66 -20.79 16.30 -10.34
CA GLY A 66 -21.72 17.20 -11.03
C GLY A 66 -21.66 17.18 -12.57
N ILE A 67 -21.04 16.16 -13.17
CA ILE A 67 -20.88 16.05 -14.64
C ILE A 67 -22.01 15.19 -15.19
N THR A 68 -23.05 15.85 -15.70
CA THR A 68 -24.18 15.17 -16.32
C THR A 68 -23.88 14.78 -17.77
N ARG A 69 -24.60 13.80 -18.30
CA ARG A 69 -24.59 13.47 -19.75
C ARG A 69 -24.88 14.69 -20.64
N ALA A 70 -25.66 15.66 -20.15
CA ALA A 70 -25.92 16.90 -20.88
C ALA A 70 -24.68 17.81 -20.97
N ARG A 71 -23.87 17.91 -19.90
CA ARG A 71 -22.60 18.66 -19.90
C ARG A 71 -21.54 18.01 -20.78
N LEU A 72 -21.54 16.68 -20.90
CA LEU A 72 -20.62 15.93 -21.77
C LEU A 72 -20.95 16.05 -23.27
N ARG A 73 -22.06 16.67 -23.65
CA ARG A 73 -22.48 16.72 -25.06
C ARG A 73 -21.47 17.53 -25.88
N GLY A 74 -20.81 16.86 -26.81
CA GLY A 74 -19.77 17.48 -27.66
C GLY A 74 -18.39 17.53 -27.01
N ALA A 75 -18.19 16.93 -25.84
CA ALA A 75 -16.87 16.73 -25.26
C ALA A 75 -16.03 15.81 -26.16
N PRO A 76 -14.71 16.04 -26.27
CA PRO A 76 -13.81 15.15 -26.99
C PRO A 76 -13.70 13.79 -26.29
N ARG A 77 -13.33 12.74 -27.02
CA ARG A 77 -12.91 11.47 -26.40
C ARG A 77 -11.47 11.59 -25.92
N TYR A 78 -11.06 10.72 -25.01
CA TYR A 78 -9.68 10.72 -24.51
C TYR A 78 -8.65 10.64 -25.66
N ALA A 79 -8.90 9.77 -26.65
CA ALA A 79 -8.02 9.61 -27.81
C ALA A 79 -7.82 10.92 -28.62
N ASP A 80 -8.84 11.79 -28.66
CA ASP A 80 -8.79 13.06 -29.38
C ASP A 80 -7.86 14.08 -28.68
N VAL A 81 -7.72 13.98 -27.35
CA VAL A 81 -6.92 14.90 -26.51
C VAL A 81 -5.64 14.27 -25.96
N ALA A 82 -5.42 12.97 -26.17
CA ALA A 82 -4.25 12.24 -25.70
C ALA A 82 -2.92 12.90 -26.10
N PRO A 83 -2.71 13.42 -27.33
CA PRO A 83 -1.46 14.11 -27.67
C PRO A 83 -1.15 15.32 -26.76
N ARG A 84 -2.18 16.12 -26.43
CA ARG A 84 -2.02 17.28 -25.56
C ARG A 84 -1.75 16.87 -24.12
N ILE A 85 -2.49 15.88 -23.61
CA ILE A 85 -2.24 15.31 -22.28
C ILE A 85 -0.79 14.81 -22.21
N HIS A 86 -0.35 14.04 -23.20
CA HIS A 86 0.99 13.47 -23.18
C HIS A 86 2.09 14.51 -23.27
N GLU A 87 1.91 15.56 -24.08
CA GLU A 87 2.80 16.72 -24.10
C GLU A 87 2.91 17.33 -22.70
N MET A 88 1.78 17.52 -22.01
CA MET A 88 1.77 18.15 -20.69
C MET A 88 2.42 17.30 -19.60
N LEU A 89 2.35 15.98 -19.69
CA LEU A 89 2.93 15.03 -18.71
C LEU A 89 4.39 14.64 -18.99
N SER A 90 4.85 14.80 -20.24
CA SER A 90 6.16 14.30 -20.68
C SER A 90 7.32 14.92 -19.89
N ARG A 91 8.24 14.06 -19.41
CA ARG A 91 9.44 14.44 -18.65
C ARG A 91 9.17 15.23 -17.35
N ARG A 92 7.95 15.15 -16.82
CA ARG A 92 7.54 15.77 -15.56
C ARG A 92 7.18 14.70 -14.54
N VAL A 93 7.30 15.04 -13.27
CA VAL A 93 6.71 14.23 -12.19
C VAL A 93 5.21 14.48 -12.18
N VAL A 94 4.39 13.43 -12.29
CA VAL A 94 2.95 13.54 -12.14
C VAL A 94 2.61 13.72 -10.67
N VAL A 95 1.98 14.83 -10.31
CA VAL A 95 1.59 15.13 -8.94
C VAL A 95 0.07 15.09 -8.85
N ALA A 96 -0.46 14.36 -7.88
CA ALA A 96 -1.90 14.30 -7.64
C ALA A 96 -2.18 14.05 -6.14
N HIS A 97 -3.39 14.36 -5.69
CA HIS A 97 -3.84 14.03 -4.35
C HIS A 97 -4.49 12.65 -4.39
N ASN A 98 -3.86 11.64 -3.77
CA ASN A 98 -4.11 10.21 -4.04
C ASN A 98 -3.62 9.75 -5.43
N ALA A 99 -2.41 10.17 -5.80
CA ALA A 99 -1.87 10.04 -7.16
C ALA A 99 -1.85 8.65 -7.80
N ARG A 100 -2.00 7.56 -7.04
CA ARG A 100 -2.14 6.21 -7.63
C ARG A 100 -3.40 6.14 -8.49
N PHE A 101 -4.50 6.72 -8.01
CA PHE A 101 -5.78 6.75 -8.68
C PHE A 101 -5.70 7.45 -10.04
N ASP A 102 -5.28 8.72 -10.06
CA ASP A 102 -5.16 9.51 -11.29
C ASP A 102 -4.20 8.86 -12.28
N TRP A 103 -3.06 8.37 -11.76
CA TRP A 103 -2.07 7.66 -12.56
C TRP A 103 -2.68 6.44 -13.25
N ASP A 104 -3.34 5.56 -12.51
CA ASP A 104 -3.90 4.32 -13.04
C ASP A 104 -4.97 4.62 -14.10
N PHE A 105 -5.85 5.60 -13.87
CA PHE A 105 -6.84 6.03 -14.85
C PHE A 105 -6.20 6.56 -16.14
N LEU A 106 -5.22 7.46 -16.02
CA LEU A 106 -4.55 8.02 -17.20
C LEU A 106 -3.72 6.98 -17.94
N ALA A 107 -3.04 6.08 -17.23
CA ALA A 107 -2.30 5.00 -17.84
C ALA A 107 -3.24 4.06 -18.61
N HIS A 108 -4.41 3.71 -18.04
CA HIS A 108 -5.41 2.87 -18.70
C HIS A 108 -6.04 3.55 -19.91
N GLU A 109 -6.37 4.85 -19.84
CA GLU A 109 -6.86 5.59 -21.00
C GLU A 109 -5.80 5.70 -22.10
N ALA A 110 -4.53 5.96 -21.76
CA ALA A 110 -3.43 5.95 -22.73
C ALA A 110 -3.30 4.57 -23.41
N HIS A 111 -3.37 3.49 -22.62
CA HIS A 111 -3.34 2.12 -23.13
C HIS A 111 -4.51 1.83 -24.08
N ARG A 112 -5.74 2.21 -23.71
CA ARG A 112 -6.94 2.08 -24.57
C ARG A 112 -6.82 2.86 -25.87
N ALA A 113 -6.18 4.03 -25.82
CA ALA A 113 -5.89 4.86 -26.99
C ALA A 113 -4.71 4.35 -27.82
N GLY A 114 -4.09 3.22 -27.47
CA GLY A 114 -2.95 2.64 -28.21
C GLY A 114 -1.63 3.38 -27.97
N HIS A 115 -1.49 4.10 -26.87
CA HIS A 115 -0.31 4.87 -26.52
C HIS A 115 0.39 4.32 -25.27
N ARG A 116 1.71 4.55 -25.20
CA ARG A 116 2.48 4.37 -23.97
C ARG A 116 2.27 5.59 -23.07
N PHE A 117 2.01 5.35 -21.79
CA PHE A 117 1.93 6.42 -20.80
C PHE A 117 3.30 7.15 -20.70
N PRO A 118 3.35 8.50 -20.80
CA PRO A 118 4.59 9.23 -21.03
C PRO A 118 5.39 9.53 -19.75
N ALA A 119 4.77 9.43 -18.57
CA ALA A 119 5.44 9.64 -17.29
C ALA A 119 5.91 8.32 -16.68
N ASP A 120 6.99 8.38 -15.89
CA ASP A 120 7.58 7.24 -15.17
C ASP A 120 7.63 7.45 -13.65
N THR A 121 7.33 8.66 -13.17
CA THR A 121 7.40 9.04 -11.77
C THR A 121 6.12 9.78 -11.37
N ARG A 122 5.55 9.38 -10.22
CA ARG A 122 4.48 10.13 -9.56
C ARG A 122 4.86 10.58 -8.15
N LEU A 123 4.21 11.63 -7.68
CA LEU A 123 4.29 12.14 -6.32
C LEU A 123 2.86 12.29 -5.77
N CYS A 124 2.56 11.62 -4.68
CA CYS A 124 1.26 11.72 -4.01
C CYS A 124 1.32 12.78 -2.89
N THR A 125 0.54 13.86 -3.00
CA THR A 125 0.54 14.92 -1.95
C THR A 125 -0.13 14.44 -0.67
N CYS A 126 -1.09 13.51 -0.76
CA CYS A 126 -1.66 12.85 0.42
C CYS A 126 -0.57 12.07 1.16
N GLN A 127 0.11 11.13 0.49
CA GLN A 127 1.23 10.36 1.06
C GLN A 127 2.33 11.27 1.65
N LEU A 128 2.73 12.32 0.93
CA LEU A 128 3.72 13.28 1.42
C LEU A 128 3.23 14.02 2.68
N SER A 129 1.97 14.42 2.72
CA SER A 129 1.38 15.07 3.91
C SER A 129 1.31 14.11 5.09
N GLN A 130 1.00 12.83 4.86
CA GLN A 130 1.02 11.79 5.89
C GLN A 130 2.42 11.59 6.48
N ARG A 131 3.48 11.67 5.65
CA ARG A 131 4.89 11.62 6.10
C ARG A 131 5.28 12.78 7.01
N PHE A 132 4.66 13.95 6.84
CA PHE A 132 4.89 15.08 7.75
C PHE A 132 4.26 14.89 9.12
N ASP A 133 3.37 13.89 9.27
CA ASP A 133 2.53 13.68 10.44
C ASP A 133 1.77 14.97 10.83
N LEU A 134 1.16 15.64 9.84
CA LEU A 134 0.41 16.87 10.09
C LEU A 134 -0.74 16.61 11.08
N PRO A 135 -1.01 17.56 12.00
CA PRO A 135 -2.05 17.41 12.99
C PRO A 135 -3.42 17.77 12.41
N VAL A 136 -3.87 16.97 11.46
CA VAL A 136 -5.18 17.08 10.80
C VAL A 136 -6.02 15.85 11.11
N ALA A 137 -7.34 16.00 11.15
CA ALA A 137 -8.25 14.90 11.46
C ALA A 137 -8.20 13.80 10.39
N ASP A 138 -8.04 14.20 9.13
CA ASP A 138 -7.96 13.35 7.96
C ASP A 138 -7.04 14.00 6.91
N PHE A 139 -6.65 13.26 5.88
CA PHE A 139 -5.71 13.73 4.86
C PHE A 139 -6.39 13.95 3.50
N ARG A 140 -7.69 14.24 3.49
CA ARG A 140 -8.42 14.66 2.28
C ARG A 140 -7.89 16.01 1.80
N LEU A 141 -8.05 16.30 0.51
CA LEU A 141 -7.59 17.55 -0.10
C LEU A 141 -8.19 18.76 0.62
N ALA A 142 -9.49 18.74 0.93
CA ALA A 142 -10.17 19.82 1.66
C ALA A 142 -9.54 20.10 3.03
N SER A 143 -9.30 19.06 3.84
CA SER A 143 -8.70 19.19 5.17
C SER A 143 -7.29 19.76 5.13
N LEU A 144 -6.50 19.38 4.12
CA LEU A 144 -5.17 19.97 3.90
C LEU A 144 -5.26 21.41 3.40
N CYS A 145 -6.24 21.72 2.54
CA CYS A 145 -6.48 23.08 2.10
C CYS A 145 -6.83 23.99 3.29
N ASP A 146 -7.70 23.54 4.18
CA ASP A 146 -8.04 24.26 5.41
C ASP A 146 -6.81 24.47 6.30
N TYR A 147 -6.00 23.42 6.51
CA TYR A 147 -4.76 23.51 7.29
C TYR A 147 -3.77 24.55 6.74
N TRP A 148 -3.61 24.60 5.42
CA TRP A 148 -2.69 25.53 4.75
C TRP A 148 -3.30 26.90 4.43
N GLY A 149 -4.59 27.12 4.72
CA GLY A 149 -5.30 28.35 4.37
C GLY A 149 -5.53 28.51 2.87
N ILE A 150 -5.57 27.42 2.11
CA ILE A 150 -5.87 27.40 0.68
C ILE A 150 -7.38 27.38 0.52
N LYS A 151 -7.94 28.39 -0.15
CA LYS A 151 -9.37 28.41 -0.43
C LYS A 151 -9.70 27.42 -1.53
N GLN A 152 -10.64 26.50 -1.30
CA GLN A 152 -11.27 25.66 -2.33
C GLN A 152 -12.65 26.26 -2.68
N HIS A 153 -12.96 26.37 -3.96
CA HIS A 153 -14.19 27.00 -4.48
C HIS A 153 -15.25 25.98 -4.88
N ARG A 154 -14.85 24.88 -5.51
CA ARG A 154 -15.69 23.80 -6.01
C ARG A 154 -14.98 22.48 -5.75
N ALA A 155 -15.36 21.78 -4.69
CA ALA A 155 -14.86 20.43 -4.47
C ALA A 155 -15.37 19.48 -5.56
N HIS A 156 -14.55 18.51 -5.98
CA HIS A 156 -14.86 17.55 -7.04
C HIS A 156 -15.07 18.22 -8.40
N ASP A 157 -14.23 19.22 -8.67
CA ASP A 157 -14.07 19.86 -9.96
C ASP A 157 -12.57 19.91 -10.26
N ALA A 158 -12.13 19.07 -11.19
CA ALA A 158 -10.70 18.85 -11.45
C ALA A 158 -9.89 20.14 -11.64
N GLU A 159 -10.48 21.18 -12.23
CA GLU A 159 -9.78 22.46 -12.44
C GLU A 159 -9.51 23.20 -11.12
N ASP A 160 -10.50 23.30 -10.24
CA ASP A 160 -10.31 23.92 -8.93
C ASP A 160 -9.43 23.06 -8.02
N ASP A 161 -9.55 21.73 -8.12
CA ASP A 161 -8.73 20.79 -7.37
C ASP A 161 -7.26 20.85 -7.79
N VAL A 162 -6.94 20.94 -9.09
CA VAL A 162 -5.57 21.19 -9.57
C VAL A 162 -5.04 22.55 -9.10
N ARG A 163 -5.86 23.60 -9.11
CA ARG A 163 -5.45 24.92 -8.59
C ARG A 163 -5.10 24.84 -7.11
N ALA A 164 -5.91 24.17 -6.30
CA ALA A 164 -5.63 23.95 -4.88
C ALA A 164 -4.37 23.07 -4.69
N LEU A 165 -4.21 22.04 -5.50
CA LEU A 165 -3.08 21.12 -5.51
C LEU A 165 -1.75 21.83 -5.83
N VAL A 166 -1.75 22.84 -6.70
CA VAL A 166 -0.58 23.69 -6.97
C VAL A 166 -0.08 24.36 -5.69
N GLU A 167 -0.97 25.02 -4.95
CA GLU A 167 -0.59 25.67 -3.70
C GLU A 167 -0.15 24.66 -2.64
N LEU A 168 -0.91 23.56 -2.48
CA LEU A 168 -0.57 22.48 -1.55
C LEU A 168 0.81 21.89 -1.84
N THR A 169 1.15 21.69 -3.12
CA THR A 169 2.44 21.15 -3.54
C THR A 169 3.56 22.11 -3.16
N ARG A 170 3.39 23.42 -3.36
CA ARG A 170 4.39 24.42 -2.92
C ARG A 170 4.62 24.37 -1.41
N HIS A 171 3.54 24.35 -0.61
CA HIS A 171 3.65 24.21 0.85
C HIS A 171 4.36 22.91 1.24
N SER A 172 4.03 21.81 0.58
CA SER A 172 4.60 20.49 0.84
C SER A 172 6.08 20.42 0.50
N LEU A 173 6.51 20.95 -0.66
CA LEU A 173 7.92 21.01 -1.05
C LEU A 173 8.75 21.85 -0.06
N ALA A 174 8.23 23.02 0.33
CA ALA A 174 8.90 23.85 1.33
C ALA A 174 9.01 23.15 2.69
N LEU A 175 7.96 22.45 3.13
CA LEU A 175 7.97 21.72 4.39
C LEU A 175 8.92 20.51 4.35
N ALA A 176 8.90 19.72 3.26
CA ALA A 176 9.83 18.61 3.07
C ALA A 176 11.30 19.07 3.16
N HIS A 177 11.64 20.18 2.51
CA HIS A 177 13.00 20.74 2.55
C HIS A 177 13.39 21.19 3.98
N ARG A 178 12.45 21.80 4.73
CA ARG A 178 12.70 22.19 6.13
C ARG A 178 12.90 20.99 7.04
N LEU A 179 12.15 19.91 6.81
CA LEU A 179 12.26 18.68 7.61
C LEU A 179 13.41 17.77 7.15
N GLY A 180 14.04 18.07 6.01
CA GLY A 180 15.06 17.20 5.41
C GLY A 180 14.50 15.87 4.93
N LEU A 181 13.21 15.83 4.57
CA LEU A 181 12.55 14.60 4.12
C LEU A 181 12.70 14.43 2.61
N PRO A 182 13.03 13.21 2.14
CA PRO A 182 12.93 12.89 0.72
C PRO A 182 11.46 12.92 0.28
N LEU A 183 11.25 13.26 -0.98
CA LEU A 183 9.93 13.17 -1.59
C LEU A 183 9.61 11.70 -1.90
N PRO A 184 8.40 11.21 -1.61
CA PRO A 184 7.96 9.86 -1.94
C PRO A 184 7.70 9.73 -3.44
N TYR A 185 8.76 9.82 -4.24
CA TYR A 185 8.68 9.56 -5.66
C TYR A 185 8.39 8.08 -5.87
N ALA A 186 7.18 7.79 -6.32
CA ALA A 186 6.79 6.47 -6.75
C ALA A 186 7.15 6.27 -8.23
N ARG A 187 7.65 5.09 -8.58
CA ARG A 187 7.89 4.68 -9.98
C ARG A 187 6.94 3.53 -10.34
N PRO A 188 5.72 3.84 -10.81
CA PRO A 188 4.74 2.81 -11.14
C PRO A 188 5.21 1.96 -12.30
N ARG A 189 4.81 0.70 -12.32
CA ARG A 189 5.13 -0.20 -13.42
C ARG A 189 4.31 0.16 -14.67
N PRO A 190 4.88 0.03 -15.87
CA PRO A 190 4.12 0.20 -17.11
C PRO A 190 2.99 -0.82 -17.20
N LEU A 191 1.81 -0.37 -17.65
CA LEU A 191 0.73 -1.27 -18.05
C LEU A 191 1.19 -2.10 -19.26
N GLY A 192 1.05 -3.43 -19.19
CA GLY A 192 1.38 -4.33 -20.31
C GLY A 192 2.20 -5.57 -19.97
N GLY A 193 2.58 -5.81 -18.70
CA GLY A 193 3.27 -7.05 -18.31
C GLY A 193 2.34 -8.25 -18.09
N TYR A 194 1.09 -7.99 -17.68
CA TYR A 194 0.06 -9.00 -17.44
C TYR A 194 -1.32 -8.38 -17.72
N PRO A 195 -2.30 -9.14 -18.25
CA PRO A 195 -3.66 -8.66 -18.36
C PRO A 195 -4.20 -8.27 -16.98
N PRO A 196 -4.99 -7.18 -16.87
CA PRO A 196 -5.55 -6.75 -15.60
C PRO A 196 -6.28 -7.92 -14.94
N VAL A 197 -5.92 -8.20 -13.68
CA VAL A 197 -6.65 -9.16 -12.85
C VAL A 197 -8.02 -8.56 -12.59
N ALA A 198 -9.07 -9.13 -13.18
CA ALA A 198 -10.43 -8.75 -12.83
C ALA A 198 -10.65 -9.06 -11.33
N PRO A 199 -11.27 -8.15 -10.56
CA PRO A 199 -11.61 -8.42 -9.17
C PRO A 199 -12.46 -9.69 -9.09
N ARG A 200 -12.03 -10.66 -8.28
CA ARG A 200 -12.62 -12.00 -8.24
C ARG A 200 -13.79 -12.03 -7.28
N THR A 201 -14.85 -12.71 -7.68
CA THR A 201 -15.93 -13.07 -6.74
C THR A 201 -15.45 -14.25 -5.89
N PRO A 202 -15.50 -14.17 -4.54
CA PRO A 202 -15.14 -15.29 -3.68
C PRO A 202 -15.94 -16.55 -4.06
N CYS A 203 -15.25 -17.67 -4.28
CA CYS A 203 -15.92 -18.93 -4.61
C CYS A 203 -16.58 -19.54 -3.38
N MET A 204 -17.87 -19.80 -3.50
CA MET A 204 -18.73 -20.33 -2.43
C MET A 204 -18.58 -21.85 -2.24
N TRP A 205 -17.74 -22.52 -3.04
CA TRP A 205 -17.64 -23.99 -3.10
C TRP A 205 -16.25 -24.46 -2.62
N ARG A 206 -16.19 -25.67 -2.04
CA ARG A 206 -14.93 -26.32 -1.64
C ARG A 206 -14.19 -26.82 -2.89
N TYR A 207 -12.87 -26.83 -2.84
CA TYR A 207 -12.04 -27.38 -3.93
C TYR A 207 -12.25 -28.90 -4.05
N PRO A 208 -12.82 -29.41 -5.16
CA PRO A 208 -13.18 -30.82 -5.31
C PRO A 208 -12.02 -31.70 -5.83
N GLY A 209 -10.86 -31.12 -6.15
CA GLY A 209 -9.74 -31.82 -6.77
C GLY A 209 -9.53 -31.47 -8.24
N ARG A 210 -8.56 -32.13 -8.87
CA ARG A 210 -8.19 -31.89 -10.27
C ARG A 210 -9.26 -32.40 -11.23
N HIS A 211 -9.37 -31.76 -12.39
CA HIS A 211 -10.22 -32.24 -13.46
C HIS A 211 -9.62 -33.51 -14.08
N VAL A 212 -10.47 -34.52 -14.30
CA VAL A 212 -10.12 -35.74 -15.02
C VAL A 212 -10.66 -35.63 -16.45
N PRO A 213 -9.81 -35.74 -17.49
CA PRO A 213 -10.26 -35.63 -18.87
C PRO A 213 -11.46 -36.54 -19.17
N GLY A 214 -12.51 -35.97 -19.78
CA GLY A 214 -13.75 -36.67 -20.13
C GLY A 214 -14.82 -36.70 -19.03
N GLN A 215 -14.56 -36.13 -17.86
CA GLN A 215 -15.56 -35.90 -16.80
C GLN A 215 -16.11 -34.46 -16.88
N PRO A 216 -17.31 -34.20 -16.34
CA PRO A 216 -17.81 -32.83 -16.22
C PRO A 216 -16.96 -32.01 -15.24
N LEU A 217 -16.99 -30.69 -15.40
CA LEU A 217 -16.46 -29.77 -14.39
C LEU A 217 -17.37 -29.79 -13.16
N ARG A 218 -16.82 -29.57 -11.98
CA ARG A 218 -17.59 -29.49 -10.73
C ARG A 218 -17.36 -28.14 -10.05
N GLN A 219 -18.40 -27.56 -9.44
CA GLN A 219 -18.26 -26.28 -8.76
C GLN A 219 -17.16 -26.33 -7.68
N GLY A 220 -16.39 -25.25 -7.57
CA GLY A 220 -15.19 -25.17 -6.74
C GLY A 220 -13.90 -25.62 -7.43
N MET A 221 -13.96 -26.21 -8.62
CA MET A 221 -12.76 -26.46 -9.44
C MET A 221 -12.07 -25.15 -9.80
N THR A 222 -10.75 -25.17 -9.71
CA THR A 222 -9.86 -24.04 -10.00
C THR A 222 -9.49 -24.00 -11.48
N VAL A 223 -9.74 -22.86 -12.13
CA VAL A 223 -9.53 -22.67 -13.57
C VAL A 223 -8.56 -21.52 -13.81
N VAL A 224 -7.53 -21.73 -14.62
CA VAL A 224 -6.58 -20.67 -15.03
C VAL A 224 -6.71 -20.41 -16.52
N PHE A 225 -6.66 -19.15 -16.94
CA PHE A 225 -6.57 -18.76 -18.36
C PHE A 225 -5.17 -18.23 -18.68
N THR A 226 -4.51 -18.82 -19.67
CA THR A 226 -3.20 -18.36 -20.17
C THR A 226 -3.22 -18.10 -21.69
N GLY A 227 -2.23 -17.34 -22.17
CA GLY A 227 -2.10 -17.01 -23.59
C GLY A 227 -3.15 -16.04 -24.12
N GLN A 228 -3.18 -15.89 -25.45
CA GLN A 228 -4.21 -15.12 -26.14
C GLN A 228 -5.55 -15.88 -26.11
N THR A 229 -6.62 -15.17 -25.77
CA THR A 229 -8.00 -15.67 -25.81
C THR A 229 -8.69 -15.16 -27.07
N HIS A 230 -9.56 -15.96 -27.68
CA HIS A 230 -10.36 -15.51 -28.82
C HIS A 230 -11.54 -14.66 -28.37
N ARG A 231 -12.09 -14.97 -27.19
CA ARG A 231 -13.08 -14.14 -26.50
C ARG A 231 -12.43 -13.15 -25.56
N ASP A 232 -13.20 -12.13 -25.18
CA ASP A 232 -12.83 -11.23 -24.10
C ASP A 232 -12.58 -12.05 -22.81
N ARG A 233 -11.38 -11.91 -22.26
CA ARG A 233 -10.94 -12.60 -21.04
C ARG A 233 -11.86 -12.27 -19.86
N ALA A 234 -12.38 -11.05 -19.77
CA ALA A 234 -13.32 -10.68 -18.72
C ALA A 234 -14.62 -11.49 -18.79
N MET A 235 -15.13 -11.72 -20.01
CA MET A 235 -16.33 -12.52 -20.23
C MET A 235 -16.12 -14.00 -19.88
N LEU A 236 -14.94 -14.55 -20.20
CA LEU A 236 -14.57 -15.92 -19.80
C LEU A 236 -14.52 -16.07 -18.28
N ILE A 237 -13.88 -15.12 -17.59
CA ILE A 237 -13.81 -15.09 -16.11
C ILE A 237 -15.21 -15.02 -15.52
N GLU A 238 -16.05 -14.10 -16.03
CA GLU A 238 -17.42 -13.91 -15.52
C GLU A 238 -18.27 -15.18 -15.71
N THR A 239 -18.21 -15.80 -16.88
CA THR A 239 -19.01 -16.99 -17.20
C THR A 239 -18.59 -18.18 -16.34
N ALA A 240 -17.28 -18.43 -16.22
CA ALA A 240 -16.77 -19.49 -15.35
C ALA A 240 -17.16 -19.26 -13.88
N THR A 241 -17.04 -18.02 -13.40
CA THR A 241 -17.44 -17.63 -12.04
C THR A 241 -18.94 -17.86 -11.81
N ARG A 242 -19.78 -17.50 -12.79
CA ARG A 242 -21.24 -17.71 -12.73
C ARG A 242 -21.61 -19.18 -12.67
N CYS A 243 -20.83 -20.05 -13.32
CA CYS A 243 -20.99 -21.50 -13.23
C CYS A 243 -20.46 -22.09 -11.90
N GLY A 244 -19.97 -21.29 -10.96
CA GLY A 244 -19.46 -21.74 -9.67
C GLY A 244 -18.04 -22.29 -9.71
N LEU A 245 -17.31 -22.04 -10.80
CA LEU A 245 -15.88 -22.37 -10.91
C LEU A 245 -15.04 -21.25 -10.32
N ASP A 246 -13.83 -21.62 -9.92
CA ASP A 246 -12.94 -20.77 -9.17
C ASP A 246 -11.79 -20.28 -10.06
N VAL A 247 -11.95 -19.11 -10.66
CA VAL A 247 -10.99 -18.59 -11.66
C VAL A 247 -9.73 -17.98 -11.04
N MET A 248 -8.60 -18.67 -11.20
CA MET A 248 -7.27 -18.34 -10.72
C MET A 248 -6.44 -17.62 -11.80
N ASN A 249 -5.51 -16.77 -11.36
CA ASN A 249 -4.46 -16.12 -12.13
C ASN A 249 -3.15 -16.91 -12.17
N SER A 250 -2.83 -17.72 -11.17
CA SER A 250 -1.61 -18.55 -11.12
C SER A 250 -1.90 -20.04 -11.26
N VAL A 251 -0.93 -20.79 -11.80
CA VAL A 251 -0.99 -22.26 -11.85
C VAL A 251 -0.21 -22.81 -10.67
N SER A 252 -0.83 -23.72 -9.91
CA SER A 252 -0.23 -24.38 -8.76
C SER A 252 -0.54 -25.89 -8.75
N SER A 253 -0.03 -26.58 -7.74
CA SER A 253 -0.36 -27.97 -7.42
C SER A 253 -1.86 -28.20 -7.15
N ARG A 254 -2.68 -27.15 -7.04
CA ARG A 254 -4.13 -27.20 -6.84
C ARG A 254 -4.94 -26.67 -8.03
N THR A 255 -4.34 -26.44 -9.20
CA THR A 255 -5.08 -26.05 -10.40
C THR A 255 -5.80 -27.25 -11.02
N SER A 256 -7.10 -27.13 -11.26
CA SER A 256 -7.91 -28.21 -11.86
C SER A 256 -7.78 -28.22 -13.37
N VAL A 257 -7.90 -27.04 -13.98
CA VAL A 257 -7.89 -26.85 -15.42
C VAL A 257 -7.06 -25.62 -15.78
N LEU A 258 -6.22 -25.75 -16.81
CA LEU A 258 -5.60 -24.63 -17.50
C LEU A 258 -6.22 -24.53 -18.91
N VAL A 259 -6.83 -23.39 -19.19
CA VAL A 259 -7.44 -23.06 -20.48
C VAL A 259 -6.48 -22.23 -21.31
N SER A 260 -6.15 -22.72 -22.50
CA SER A 260 -5.29 -22.03 -23.47
C SER A 260 -5.64 -22.43 -24.91
N ASN A 261 -5.64 -21.46 -25.84
CA ASN A 261 -5.81 -21.71 -27.28
C ASN A 261 -4.47 -21.90 -28.02
N GLY A 262 -3.33 -21.92 -27.32
CA GLY A 262 -2.01 -21.95 -27.93
C GLY A 262 -0.85 -21.99 -26.92
N GLU A 263 0.36 -21.75 -27.44
CA GLU A 263 1.70 -21.98 -26.86
C GLU A 263 1.76 -22.41 -25.38
N LEU A 264 2.07 -23.69 -25.19
CA LEU A 264 2.38 -24.27 -23.88
C LEU A 264 3.73 -23.79 -23.32
N GLY A 265 4.56 -23.09 -24.11
CA GLY A 265 5.86 -22.52 -23.70
C GLY A 265 5.75 -21.24 -22.87
N THR A 266 4.65 -21.06 -22.14
CA THR A 266 4.52 -20.00 -21.13
C THR A 266 4.83 -20.58 -19.76
N ARG A 267 5.35 -19.78 -18.83
CA ARG A 267 5.63 -20.22 -17.45
C ARG A 267 4.45 -20.99 -16.81
N LYS A 268 3.22 -20.55 -17.08
CA LYS A 268 1.98 -21.22 -16.63
C LYS A 268 1.73 -22.58 -17.31
N GLY A 269 2.05 -22.69 -18.60
CA GLY A 269 1.98 -23.96 -19.34
C GLY A 269 3.00 -24.98 -18.81
N ASP A 270 4.23 -24.54 -18.57
CA ASP A 270 5.29 -25.38 -17.98
C ASP A 270 4.92 -25.86 -16.57
N LEU A 271 4.41 -24.96 -15.72
CA LEU A 271 3.87 -25.31 -14.39
C LEU A 271 2.69 -26.28 -14.47
N ALA A 272 1.79 -26.10 -15.43
CA ALA A 272 0.67 -27.02 -15.62
C ALA A 272 1.15 -28.41 -16.03
N LEU A 273 2.16 -28.52 -16.89
CA LEU A 273 2.78 -29.80 -17.25
C LEU A 273 3.46 -30.45 -16.04
N LYS A 274 4.26 -29.68 -15.29
CA LYS A 274 4.95 -30.13 -14.06
C LYS A 274 3.98 -30.69 -13.02
N HIS A 275 2.82 -30.04 -12.85
CA HIS A 275 1.81 -30.45 -11.88
C HIS A 275 0.80 -31.48 -12.40
N GLY A 276 0.82 -31.83 -13.69
CA GLY A 276 -0.19 -32.71 -14.30
C GLY A 276 -1.59 -32.09 -14.33
N THR A 277 -1.68 -30.78 -14.61
CA THR A 277 -2.94 -30.04 -14.72
C THR A 277 -3.61 -30.31 -16.06
N SER A 278 -4.94 -30.49 -16.06
CA SER A 278 -5.69 -30.74 -17.30
C SER A 278 -5.64 -29.52 -18.21
N LEU A 279 -5.12 -29.69 -19.43
CA LEU A 279 -5.05 -28.67 -20.46
C LEU A 279 -6.28 -28.77 -21.37
N MET A 280 -6.94 -27.66 -21.67
CA MET A 280 -8.02 -27.63 -22.66
C MET A 280 -8.09 -26.29 -23.41
N THR A 281 -8.64 -26.34 -24.61
CA THR A 281 -8.93 -25.14 -25.41
C THR A 281 -10.12 -24.36 -24.86
N GLU A 282 -10.23 -23.09 -25.23
CA GLU A 282 -11.37 -22.26 -24.87
C GLU A 282 -12.69 -22.86 -25.38
N GLU A 283 -12.71 -23.46 -26.57
CA GLU A 283 -13.90 -24.13 -27.12
C GLU A 283 -14.33 -25.34 -26.28
N GLN A 284 -13.38 -26.20 -25.91
CA GLN A 284 -13.64 -27.35 -25.03
C GLN A 284 -14.12 -26.91 -23.64
N PHE A 285 -13.48 -25.88 -23.08
CA PHE A 285 -13.86 -25.33 -21.78
C PHE A 285 -15.29 -24.80 -21.79
N MET A 286 -15.66 -24.01 -22.81
CA MET A 286 -17.01 -23.48 -22.95
C MET A 286 -18.06 -24.59 -23.09
N GLY A 287 -17.75 -25.66 -23.84
CA GLY A 287 -18.65 -26.81 -23.96
C GLY A 287 -18.92 -27.55 -22.63
N LEU A 288 -18.00 -27.46 -21.67
CA LEU A 288 -18.17 -28.07 -20.33
C LEU A 288 -18.89 -27.15 -19.34
N LEU A 289 -18.99 -25.85 -19.61
CA LEU A 289 -19.65 -24.89 -18.71
C LEU A 289 -21.18 -25.10 -18.63
N ASP A 290 -21.78 -25.70 -19.65
CA ASP A 290 -23.22 -25.99 -19.69
C ASP A 290 -23.61 -27.19 -18.79
N SER A 291 -22.63 -27.99 -18.37
CA SER A 291 -22.82 -29.23 -17.62
C SER A 291 -22.02 -29.28 -16.32
N VAL A 292 -21.78 -28.13 -15.67
CA VAL A 292 -21.04 -28.09 -14.40
C VAL A 292 -21.86 -28.76 -13.29
N GLU A 293 -21.28 -29.78 -12.67
CA GLU A 293 -21.89 -30.51 -11.56
C GLU A 293 -21.86 -29.70 -10.25
N PRO A 294 -22.89 -29.83 -9.40
CA PRO A 294 -22.91 -29.20 -8.08
C PRO A 294 -21.69 -29.54 -7.22
N GLY A 295 -21.10 -28.52 -6.62
CA GLY A 295 -19.99 -28.66 -5.68
C GLY A 295 -20.47 -28.72 -4.24
N ASP A 296 -19.55 -29.02 -3.33
CA ASP A 296 -19.84 -28.98 -1.89
C ASP A 296 -19.77 -27.53 -1.41
N PRO A 297 -20.86 -26.95 -0.89
CA PRO A 297 -20.86 -25.56 -0.46
C PRO A 297 -19.92 -25.37 0.73
N ARG A 298 -19.22 -24.24 0.75
CA ARG A 298 -18.59 -23.73 1.98
C ARG A 298 -19.73 -23.34 2.91
N THR A 299 -20.09 -24.20 3.88
CA THR A 299 -21.19 -23.92 4.81
C THR A 299 -20.97 -22.57 5.51
N MET A 300 -21.91 -21.64 5.36
CA MET A 300 -21.96 -20.40 6.16
C MET A 300 -22.04 -20.67 7.68
N ALA A 301 -22.39 -21.90 8.08
CA ALA A 301 -22.48 -22.34 9.48
C ALA A 301 -21.17 -22.90 10.06
N GLN A 302 -20.06 -23.01 9.30
CA GLN A 302 -18.72 -23.21 9.90
C GLN A 302 -18.09 -21.91 10.41
N VAL A 303 -18.88 -20.84 10.44
CA VAL A 303 -18.60 -19.55 11.08
C VAL A 303 -18.92 -19.58 12.59
N VAL A 304 -19.57 -20.62 13.14
CA VAL A 304 -19.78 -20.76 14.61
C VAL A 304 -19.74 -22.23 15.06
N VAL A 305 -18.67 -22.59 15.78
CA VAL A 305 -18.50 -23.69 16.76
C VAL A 305 -18.69 -25.13 16.25
N GLN A 306 -17.61 -25.92 16.18
CA GLN A 306 -17.39 -27.06 17.10
C GLN A 306 -16.01 -27.74 16.92
N THR A 307 -15.25 -27.66 18.01
CA THR A 307 -14.32 -28.64 18.61
C THR A 307 -13.12 -29.20 17.83
N MET A 308 -11.96 -28.79 18.36
CA MET A 308 -10.61 -29.38 18.30
C MET A 308 -10.57 -30.90 18.07
N PRO A 309 -9.59 -31.35 17.28
CA PRO A 309 -8.62 -32.34 17.75
C PRO A 309 -7.18 -31.81 17.68
N ASP A 310 -6.30 -32.50 18.40
CA ASP A 310 -4.98 -32.07 18.84
C ASP A 310 -4.00 -31.55 17.77
N ALA A 311 -3.17 -30.64 18.25
CA ALA A 311 -2.24 -29.79 17.53
C ALA A 311 -1.08 -30.53 16.82
N VAL A 312 -0.74 -30.05 15.63
CA VAL A 312 0.61 -30.13 15.06
C VAL A 312 1.29 -28.77 15.33
N PRO A 313 2.54 -28.73 15.83
CA PRO A 313 3.10 -27.51 16.41
C PRO A 313 3.47 -26.49 15.33
N VAL A 314 2.65 -25.44 15.20
CA VAL A 314 3.06 -24.18 14.58
C VAL A 314 3.97 -23.44 15.58
N LEU A 315 5.16 -23.02 15.12
CA LEU A 315 6.14 -22.26 15.88
C LEU A 315 5.45 -21.10 16.62
N SER A 316 5.34 -21.22 17.94
CA SER A 316 4.77 -20.18 18.80
C SER A 316 5.87 -19.17 19.14
N PRO A 317 5.80 -17.91 18.68
CA PRO A 317 6.69 -16.90 19.21
C PRO A 317 6.23 -16.46 20.61
N PRO A 318 7.13 -15.89 21.43
CA PRO A 318 6.86 -15.58 22.83
C PRO A 318 5.67 -14.63 22.97
N ARG A 319 4.91 -14.78 24.06
CA ARG A 319 3.88 -13.83 24.46
C ARG A 319 4.45 -12.82 25.47
N PRO A 320 4.65 -11.55 25.09
CA PRO A 320 4.48 -10.45 26.03
C PRO A 320 3.04 -9.95 25.96
N ARG A 321 2.34 -9.97 27.09
CA ARG A 321 1.14 -9.14 27.29
C ARG A 321 1.62 -7.71 27.51
N ALA A 322 1.73 -6.92 26.45
CA ALA A 322 1.92 -5.48 26.62
C ALA A 322 0.59 -4.89 27.12
N LYS A 323 0.55 -4.47 28.38
CA LYS A 323 -0.45 -3.52 28.87
C LYS A 323 -0.18 -2.19 28.17
N VAL A 324 -1.22 -1.49 27.72
CA VAL A 324 -1.11 -0.06 27.37
C VAL A 324 -0.48 0.64 28.57
N ALA A 325 0.69 1.23 28.38
CA ALA A 325 1.42 1.89 29.46
C ALA A 325 0.53 3.01 30.05
N ALA A 326 0.49 3.13 31.37
CA ALA A 326 -0.11 4.30 32.01
C ALA A 326 0.56 5.58 31.48
N PRO A 327 -0.14 6.73 31.43
CA PRO A 327 0.46 7.98 30.94
C PRO A 327 1.72 8.30 31.76
N GLY A 328 2.89 8.08 31.16
CA GLY A 328 4.19 8.33 31.75
C GLY A 328 4.65 9.77 31.55
N ARG A 329 5.84 10.10 32.08
CA ARG A 329 6.50 11.42 31.96
C ARG A 329 6.55 11.93 30.51
N PHE A 330 6.61 11.00 29.55
CA PHE A 330 6.78 11.30 28.13
C PHE A 330 5.48 11.11 27.33
N SER A 331 4.33 11.06 27.98
CA SER A 331 3.04 11.03 27.29
C SER A 331 2.98 12.18 26.27
N ARG A 332 2.70 11.85 25.01
CA ARG A 332 2.65 12.79 23.87
C ARG A 332 3.99 13.35 23.39
N ARG A 333 5.12 12.96 23.99
CA ARG A 333 6.45 13.26 23.43
C ARG A 333 6.79 12.28 22.31
N ARG A 334 7.34 12.82 21.23
CA ARG A 334 7.81 12.04 20.09
C ARG A 334 9.29 12.33 19.87
N VAL A 335 10.10 11.30 20.04
CA VAL A 335 11.56 11.39 20.13
C VAL A 335 12.19 10.78 18.89
N ILE A 336 13.09 11.50 18.23
CA ILE A 336 13.94 10.95 17.17
C ILE A 336 15.32 10.61 17.72
N ILE A 337 15.87 9.46 17.34
CA ILE A 337 17.20 9.01 17.75
C ILE A 337 18.13 9.16 16.54
N LEU A 338 19.23 9.87 16.70
CA LEU A 338 20.19 10.19 15.64
C LEU A 338 21.58 9.65 15.97
N GLY A 339 22.22 8.99 15.00
CA GLY A 339 23.51 8.32 15.18
C GLY A 339 23.44 7.04 16.02
N GLY A 340 24.61 6.57 16.44
CA GLY A 340 24.80 5.34 17.22
C GLY A 340 24.78 4.08 16.36
N SER A 341 25.17 2.96 16.97
CA SER A 341 24.91 1.63 16.40
C SER A 341 23.41 1.30 16.45
N HIS A 342 23.00 0.27 15.71
CA HIS A 342 21.64 -0.24 15.76
C HIS A 342 21.20 -0.58 17.20
N ASP A 343 22.05 -1.31 17.93
CA ASP A 343 21.78 -1.75 19.30
C ASP A 343 21.67 -0.56 20.27
N GLU A 344 22.58 0.41 20.18
CA GLU A 344 22.53 1.61 21.01
C GLU A 344 21.22 2.39 20.78
N ALA A 345 20.83 2.56 19.52
CA ALA A 345 19.60 3.23 19.17
C ALA A 345 18.37 2.44 19.65
N ALA A 346 18.35 1.11 19.50
CA ALA A 346 17.27 0.24 19.96
C ALA A 346 17.10 0.28 21.49
N ASP A 347 18.19 0.31 22.24
CA ASP A 347 18.17 0.47 23.70
C ASP A 347 17.56 1.81 24.11
N VAL A 348 17.87 2.90 23.40
CA VAL A 348 17.26 4.22 23.67
C VAL A 348 15.77 4.19 23.34
N ARG A 349 15.36 3.60 22.21
CA ARG A 349 13.93 3.52 21.83
C ARG A 349 13.12 2.74 22.87
N THR A 350 13.67 1.64 23.37
CA THR A 350 13.07 0.84 24.45
C THR A 350 12.85 1.70 25.69
N ARG A 351 13.86 2.45 26.13
CA ARG A 351 13.76 3.35 27.29
C ARG A 351 12.74 4.47 27.11
N VAL A 352 12.68 5.08 25.92
CA VAL A 352 11.67 6.10 25.58
C VAL A 352 10.26 5.51 25.69
N GLN A 353 10.03 4.30 25.18
CA GLN A 353 8.74 3.62 25.28
C GLN A 353 8.37 3.27 26.72
N GLU A 354 9.33 2.82 27.54
CA GLU A 354 9.11 2.47 28.95
C GLU A 354 8.62 3.66 29.80
N VAL A 355 9.06 4.89 29.46
CA VAL A 355 8.61 6.13 30.13
C VAL A 355 7.37 6.76 29.48
N GLY A 356 6.76 6.08 28.51
CA GLY A 356 5.49 6.46 27.86
C GLY A 356 5.65 7.37 26.63
N GLY A 357 6.86 7.53 26.10
CA GLY A 357 7.13 8.28 24.88
C GLY A 357 6.91 7.45 23.61
N THR A 358 6.91 8.13 22.47
CA THR A 358 6.88 7.49 21.15
C THR A 358 8.17 7.77 20.39
N CYS A 359 8.66 6.79 19.64
CA CYS A 359 9.85 6.96 18.81
C CYS A 359 9.44 7.33 17.38
N ALA A 360 10.25 8.17 16.74
CA ALA A 360 10.11 8.52 15.33
C ALA A 360 11.30 7.98 14.54
N VAL A 361 11.02 7.42 13.36
CA VAL A 361 12.06 7.07 12.37
C VAL A 361 12.46 8.30 11.54
N ASN A 362 11.49 9.18 11.25
CA ASN A 362 11.67 10.37 10.43
C ASN A 362 11.47 11.66 11.24
N LEU A 363 12.12 12.76 10.82
CA LEU A 363 11.92 14.07 11.43
C LEU A 363 10.60 14.67 10.90
N THR A 364 9.50 14.43 11.62
CA THR A 364 8.16 14.92 11.27
C THR A 364 7.80 16.19 12.03
N VAL A 365 6.68 16.84 11.70
CA VAL A 365 6.19 18.03 12.42
C VAL A 365 5.97 17.74 13.91
N THR A 366 5.51 16.53 14.24
CA THR A 366 5.17 16.11 15.61
C THR A 366 6.34 15.68 16.48
N VAL A 367 7.57 15.59 15.93
CA VAL A 367 8.76 15.32 16.74
C VAL A 367 9.05 16.51 17.66
N THR A 368 9.13 16.25 18.95
CA THR A 368 9.30 17.24 20.03
C THR A 368 10.72 17.26 20.58
N ASP A 369 11.37 16.10 20.63
CA ASP A 369 12.66 15.91 21.27
C ASP A 369 13.57 15.05 20.38
N PHE A 370 14.87 15.09 20.63
CA PHE A 370 15.84 14.20 19.99
C PHE A 370 16.87 13.67 20.97
N VAL A 371 17.45 12.51 20.65
CA VAL A 371 18.63 11.95 21.32
C VAL A 371 19.76 11.89 20.29
N ALA A 372 20.90 12.48 20.62
CA ALA A 372 22.12 12.37 19.83
C ALA A 372 23.02 11.28 20.43
N LEU A 373 23.33 10.26 19.63
CA LEU A 373 24.28 9.20 19.96
C LEU A 373 25.66 9.46 19.31
N ALA A 374 26.58 8.52 19.45
CA ALA A 374 27.87 8.57 18.76
C ALA A 374 27.67 8.81 17.26
N ASP A 375 28.52 9.64 16.63
CA ASP A 375 28.41 9.99 15.21
C ASP A 375 27.11 10.71 14.76
N ALA A 376 26.26 11.19 15.68
CA ALA A 376 25.04 11.95 15.32
C ALA A 376 25.31 13.17 14.42
N GLU A 377 26.52 13.77 14.50
CA GLU A 377 26.91 14.89 13.63
C GLU A 377 27.05 14.50 12.14
N LYS A 378 27.14 13.20 11.82
CA LYS A 378 27.11 12.70 10.44
C LYS A 378 25.69 12.54 9.89
N ASP A 379 24.67 12.52 10.76
CA ASP A 379 23.28 12.40 10.35
C ASP A 379 22.81 13.73 9.72
N ALA A 380 22.31 13.68 8.49
CA ALA A 380 21.87 14.86 7.76
C ALA A 380 20.79 15.67 8.52
N ARG A 381 20.02 15.01 9.40
CA ARG A 381 18.93 15.61 10.17
C ARG A 381 19.43 16.40 11.39
N ILE A 382 20.69 16.25 11.81
CA ILE A 382 21.22 16.94 13.00
C ILE A 382 21.14 18.47 12.87
N SER A 383 21.41 18.99 11.67
CA SER A 383 21.26 20.41 11.36
C SER A 383 19.80 20.87 11.49
N LYS A 384 18.85 20.04 11.05
CA LYS A 384 17.42 20.34 11.04
C LYS A 384 16.79 20.31 12.44
N VAL A 385 17.21 19.39 13.31
CA VAL A 385 16.74 19.39 14.71
C VAL A 385 17.27 20.59 15.48
N LYS A 386 18.51 21.03 15.19
CA LYS A 386 19.11 22.26 15.73
C LYS A 386 18.37 23.51 15.22
N ASP A 387 18.10 23.60 13.91
CA ASP A 387 17.34 24.70 13.29
C ASP A 387 15.91 24.83 13.88
N ARG A 388 15.31 23.70 14.28
CA ARG A 388 13.99 23.65 14.93
C ARG A 388 14.04 23.87 16.44
N ALA A 389 15.22 24.01 17.04
CA ALA A 389 15.43 24.13 18.47
C ALA A 389 14.71 23.03 19.28
N LEU A 390 14.75 21.78 18.80
CA LEU A 390 14.20 20.65 19.54
C LEU A 390 14.98 20.41 20.83
N THR A 391 14.33 19.82 21.83
CA THR A 391 14.99 19.49 23.11
C THR A 391 15.90 18.28 22.92
N GLU A 392 17.18 18.42 23.22
CA GLU A 392 18.12 17.31 23.30
C GLU A 392 17.95 16.57 24.62
N LEU A 393 17.85 15.25 24.58
CA LEU A 393 17.72 14.40 25.76
C LEU A 393 18.97 13.54 25.94
N ASP A 394 19.40 13.39 27.18
CA ASP A 394 20.50 12.51 27.55
C ASP A 394 20.13 11.07 27.19
N PRO A 395 20.98 10.32 26.48
CA PRO A 395 20.63 9.00 25.99
C PRO A 395 20.36 8.01 27.12
N VAL A 396 20.87 8.22 28.35
CA VAL A 396 20.71 7.34 29.51
C VAL A 396 19.54 7.76 30.39
N THR A 397 19.51 9.01 30.84
CA THR A 397 18.52 9.51 31.81
C THR A 397 17.24 10.04 31.16
N LEU A 398 17.27 10.30 29.85
CA LEU A 398 16.24 11.00 29.10
C LEU A 398 15.90 12.37 29.73
N GLU A 399 16.84 13.00 30.43
CA GLU A 399 16.72 14.37 30.94
C GLU A 399 17.25 15.36 29.89
N PRO A 400 16.70 16.59 29.81
CA PRO A 400 17.19 17.59 28.88
C PRO A 400 18.68 17.90 29.06
N VAL A 401 19.44 17.86 27.97
CA VAL A 401 20.87 18.22 27.96
C VAL A 401 20.99 19.74 27.90
N GLY A 402 21.54 20.33 28.96
CA GLY A 402 21.75 21.78 29.09
C GLY A 402 20.56 22.52 29.71
N ALA A 403 20.84 23.71 30.25
CA ALA A 403 19.85 24.60 30.87
C ALA A 403 19.10 25.42 29.82
N SER A 404 18.35 24.77 28.93
CA SER A 404 17.37 25.47 28.10
C SER A 404 16.07 25.56 28.88
N GLN A 405 15.75 26.76 29.37
CA GLN A 405 14.40 27.05 29.82
C GLN A 405 13.41 26.72 28.69
N PRO A 406 12.22 26.17 29.00
CA PRO A 406 11.18 25.97 27.99
C PRO A 406 11.00 27.26 27.21
N SER A 407 11.27 27.22 25.90
CA SER A 407 10.97 28.37 25.05
C SER A 407 9.47 28.58 25.07
N ALA A 408 9.01 29.83 25.10
CA ALA A 408 7.59 30.20 25.10
C ALA A 408 6.80 29.77 23.84
N ASN A 409 7.39 28.92 22.99
CA ASN A 409 6.68 28.12 21.99
C ASN A 409 6.18 26.76 22.55
N ASP A 410 6.27 26.52 23.86
CA ASP A 410 5.54 25.42 24.53
C ASP A 410 4.00 25.57 24.44
N GLU A 411 3.51 26.70 23.92
CA GLU A 411 2.13 26.88 23.42
C GLU A 411 2.01 26.60 21.90
N ALA A 412 2.89 25.78 21.33
CA ALA A 412 2.71 25.25 19.99
C ALA A 412 1.53 24.25 19.99
N GLN A 413 0.34 24.81 19.80
CA GLN A 413 -0.87 24.14 19.35
C GLN A 413 -1.24 22.93 20.22
N GLN A 414 -1.96 23.20 21.31
CA GLN A 414 -2.91 22.26 21.89
C GLN A 414 -3.91 21.85 20.81
N LEU A 415 -3.52 20.91 19.97
CA LEU A 415 -4.42 20.18 19.11
C LEU A 415 -5.05 19.10 19.96
N ASP A 416 -6.37 19.00 19.90
CA ASP A 416 -7.14 17.85 20.36
C ASP A 416 -6.62 16.61 19.61
N SER A 417 -5.51 16.05 20.10
CA SER A 417 -4.98 14.81 19.59
C SER A 417 -5.97 13.72 19.90
N VAL A 418 -6.57 13.17 18.85
CA VAL A 418 -7.19 11.85 18.88
C VAL A 418 -6.19 10.91 19.57
N ASP A 419 -6.64 10.11 20.54
CA ASP A 419 -5.80 9.18 21.30
C ASP A 419 -5.13 8.17 20.34
N VAL A 420 -3.96 8.53 19.79
CA VAL A 420 -3.18 7.65 18.92
C VAL A 420 -2.60 6.53 19.78
N VAL A 421 -2.96 5.29 19.44
CA VAL A 421 -2.45 4.12 20.17
C VAL A 421 -1.00 3.86 19.76
N SER A 422 -0.06 4.12 20.67
CA SER A 422 1.34 3.68 20.52
C SER A 422 1.48 2.24 20.97
N LEU A 423 1.93 1.37 20.06
CA LEU A 423 2.10 -0.05 20.29
C LEU A 423 3.59 -0.38 20.49
N PRO A 424 3.98 -0.99 21.63
CA PRO A 424 5.28 -1.61 21.73
C PRO A 424 5.34 -2.87 20.86
N ARG A 425 6.53 -3.43 20.68
CA ARG A 425 6.72 -4.72 20.02
C ARG A 425 5.85 -5.80 20.68
N GLY A 426 5.10 -6.55 19.88
CA GLY A 426 4.13 -7.55 20.33
C GLY A 426 2.79 -6.97 20.82
N GLY A 427 2.65 -5.64 20.88
CA GLY A 427 1.45 -4.93 21.30
C GLY A 427 0.26 -5.19 20.38
N VAL A 428 -0.94 -5.14 20.96
CA VAL A 428 -2.21 -5.43 20.26
C VAL A 428 -3.21 -4.32 20.53
N THR A 429 -3.92 -3.88 19.50
CA THR A 429 -5.07 -2.97 19.62
C THR A 429 -6.27 -3.49 18.84
N ASP A 430 -7.45 -2.97 19.16
CA ASP A 430 -8.65 -3.09 18.33
C ASP A 430 -8.67 -2.00 17.27
N ILE A 431 -9.03 -2.38 16.05
CA ILE A 431 -9.24 -1.46 14.93
C ILE A 431 -10.75 -1.36 14.68
N ALA A 432 -11.31 -0.17 14.87
CA ALA A 432 -12.75 0.06 14.70
C ALA A 432 -13.18 0.16 13.23
N HIS A 433 -12.23 0.34 12.32
CA HIS A 433 -12.48 0.51 10.89
C HIS A 433 -12.23 -0.81 10.14
N LEU A 434 -13.16 -1.17 9.25
CA LEU A 434 -13.00 -2.36 8.39
C LEU A 434 -12.07 -2.09 7.21
N ASP A 435 -11.97 -0.83 6.79
CA ASP A 435 -11.07 -0.39 5.73
C ASP A 435 -10.02 0.55 6.31
N PHE A 436 -8.75 0.18 6.18
CA PHE A 436 -7.62 0.93 6.72
C PHE A 436 -6.35 0.62 5.93
N THR A 437 -5.36 1.49 6.05
CA THR A 437 -4.04 1.32 5.42
C THR A 437 -3.00 1.13 6.50
N VAL A 438 -2.14 0.13 6.33
CA VAL A 438 -0.90 -0.03 7.11
C VAL A 438 0.24 0.51 6.28
N ILE A 439 0.93 1.54 6.79
CA ILE A 439 2.08 2.16 6.13
C ILE A 439 3.33 1.79 6.92
N ALA A 440 4.27 1.12 6.25
CA ALA A 440 5.61 0.86 6.77
C ALA A 440 6.59 1.86 6.16
N THR A 441 7.37 2.56 6.98
CA THR A 441 8.38 3.54 6.53
C THR A 441 9.71 3.28 7.21
N TRP A 442 10.80 3.42 6.46
CA TRP A 442 12.18 3.30 6.94
C TRP A 442 13.04 4.44 6.38
N VAL A 443 14.28 4.53 6.85
CA VAL A 443 15.27 5.42 6.23
C VAL A 443 15.99 4.60 5.16
N ALA A 444 15.81 4.93 3.90
CA ALA A 444 16.54 4.25 2.83
C ALA A 444 18.05 4.55 2.94
N ALA A 445 18.85 3.51 3.07
CA ALA A 445 20.31 3.57 2.97
C ALA A 445 20.75 2.80 1.74
N GLU A 446 21.60 3.42 0.89
CA GLU A 446 22.02 2.86 -0.40
C GLU A 446 22.68 1.48 -0.30
N ALA A 447 23.24 1.13 0.86
CA ALA A 447 24.01 -0.10 1.07
C ALA A 447 23.18 -1.32 1.49
N VAL A 448 21.88 -1.17 1.80
CA VAL A 448 21.09 -2.23 2.46
C VAL A 448 20.38 -3.15 1.46
N GLY A 449 20.12 -2.69 0.24
CA GLY A 449 19.32 -3.42 -0.75
C GLY A 449 17.84 -3.00 -0.76
N GLU A 450 17.04 -3.63 -1.60
CA GLU A 450 15.61 -3.33 -1.74
C GLU A 450 14.80 -4.02 -0.63
N VAL A 451 13.84 -3.31 -0.04
CA VAL A 451 12.97 -3.86 1.00
C VAL A 451 11.66 -4.31 0.38
N ASP A 452 11.48 -5.62 0.26
CA ASP A 452 10.27 -6.27 -0.24
C ASP A 452 9.25 -6.45 0.87
N VAL A 453 8.18 -5.64 0.85
CA VAL A 453 7.02 -5.83 1.74
C VAL A 453 5.99 -6.73 1.07
N VAL A 454 5.54 -7.73 1.81
CA VAL A 454 4.60 -8.76 1.35
C VAL A 454 3.48 -9.00 2.36
N ALA A 455 2.40 -9.64 1.90
CA ALA A 455 1.28 -10.02 2.75
C ALA A 455 0.85 -11.47 2.49
N PHE A 456 0.56 -12.20 3.55
CA PHE A 456 0.01 -13.56 3.51
C PHE A 456 -1.40 -13.56 4.10
N VAL A 457 -2.39 -14.00 3.33
CA VAL A 457 -3.75 -14.27 3.82
C VAL A 457 -3.84 -15.76 4.14
N SER A 458 -3.69 -16.07 5.42
CA SER A 458 -3.60 -17.45 5.91
C SER A 458 -4.91 -17.98 6.47
N ASP A 459 -5.09 -19.28 6.36
CA ASP A 459 -6.16 -20.04 6.99
C ASP A 459 -5.85 -20.28 8.50
N PRO A 460 -6.73 -20.96 9.25
CA PRO A 460 -6.54 -21.21 10.68
C PRO A 460 -5.30 -22.05 11.02
N THR A 461 -4.72 -22.77 10.05
CA THR A 461 -3.50 -23.55 10.21
C THR A 461 -2.24 -22.69 10.10
N GLY A 462 -2.38 -21.44 9.65
CA GLY A 462 -1.27 -20.50 9.45
C GLY A 462 -0.64 -20.57 8.06
N SER A 463 -1.24 -21.32 7.13
CA SER A 463 -0.76 -21.44 5.74
C SER A 463 -1.69 -20.71 4.77
N VAL A 464 -1.14 -20.27 3.65
CA VAL A 464 -1.94 -19.80 2.52
C VAL A 464 -2.70 -20.98 1.92
N ALA A 465 -3.96 -20.78 1.55
CA ALA A 465 -4.72 -21.83 0.90
C ALA A 465 -4.29 -22.01 -0.58
N ARG A 466 -3.76 -20.93 -1.17
CA ARG A 466 -3.32 -20.80 -2.57
C ARG A 466 -2.21 -19.76 -2.69
N ASP A 467 -1.39 -19.85 -3.73
CA ASP A 467 -0.35 -18.87 -4.03
C ASP A 467 -0.89 -17.44 -4.20
N GLU A 468 -2.15 -17.29 -4.60
CA GLU A 468 -2.78 -15.98 -4.74
C GLU A 468 -3.08 -15.28 -3.41
N ASP A 469 -3.12 -16.04 -2.32
CA ASP A 469 -3.28 -15.49 -0.97
C ASP A 469 -1.96 -14.89 -0.46
N PHE A 470 -0.85 -15.07 -1.21
CA PHE A 470 0.41 -14.37 -1.04
C PHE A 470 0.48 -13.17 -2.00
N CYS A 471 0.47 -11.97 -1.43
CA CYS A 471 0.62 -10.72 -2.17
C CYS A 471 2.06 -10.21 -2.05
N PHE A 472 2.64 -9.83 -3.18
CA PHE A 472 4.02 -9.38 -3.32
C PHE A 472 4.15 -8.47 -4.55
N TYR A 473 5.34 -7.97 -4.87
CA TYR A 473 5.52 -6.94 -5.89
C TYR A 473 4.94 -7.28 -7.30
N ASN A 474 4.90 -8.55 -7.72
CA ASN A 474 4.31 -8.94 -9.02
C ASN A 474 2.81 -9.24 -8.93
N GLN A 475 2.30 -9.47 -7.73
CA GLN A 475 0.89 -9.69 -7.45
C GLN A 475 0.50 -8.86 -6.22
N PRO A 476 0.46 -7.53 -6.35
CA PRO A 476 0.30 -6.64 -5.20
C PRO A 476 -1.10 -6.70 -4.62
N THR A 477 -2.09 -7.15 -5.40
CA THR A 477 -3.49 -7.17 -5.01
C THR A 477 -3.98 -8.60 -4.79
N HIS A 478 -4.57 -8.85 -3.63
CA HIS A 478 -5.27 -10.10 -3.34
C HIS A 478 -6.49 -10.23 -4.27
N PRO A 479 -6.84 -11.43 -4.78
CA PRO A 479 -7.93 -11.58 -5.75
C PRO A 479 -9.29 -11.01 -5.31
N THR A 480 -9.58 -11.05 -4.01
CA THR A 480 -10.83 -10.50 -3.43
C THR A 480 -10.75 -9.00 -3.13
N GLY A 481 -9.61 -8.36 -3.34
CA GLY A 481 -9.33 -6.98 -2.94
C GLY A 481 -9.09 -6.79 -1.44
N LEU A 482 -8.96 -7.88 -0.67
CA LEU A 482 -8.76 -7.83 0.78
C LEU A 482 -7.44 -7.18 1.19
N VAL A 483 -6.38 -7.39 0.40
CA VAL A 483 -5.09 -6.70 0.50
C VAL A 483 -4.76 -6.07 -0.84
N ASP A 484 -4.21 -4.87 -0.82
CA ASP A 484 -3.60 -4.22 -1.99
C ASP A 484 -2.32 -3.48 -1.58
N LEU A 485 -1.20 -3.83 -2.21
CA LEU A 485 0.14 -3.31 -1.91
C LEU A 485 0.50 -2.17 -2.86
N ASP A 486 0.89 -1.02 -2.31
CA ASP A 486 1.61 0.03 -3.04
C ASP A 486 3.08 0.04 -2.59
N LEU A 487 3.93 -0.51 -3.46
CA LEU A 487 5.38 -0.70 -3.24
C LEU A 487 6.20 0.19 -4.17
N ALA A 488 5.58 1.18 -4.82
CA ALA A 488 6.27 1.98 -5.83
C ALA A 488 7.27 3.00 -5.23
N THR A 489 7.23 3.22 -3.91
CA THR A 489 8.07 4.18 -3.18
C THR A 489 9.23 3.45 -2.46
N PRO A 490 10.51 3.80 -2.69
CA PRO A 490 11.65 3.00 -2.18
C PRO A 490 11.82 2.91 -0.66
N ASP A 491 11.35 3.90 0.09
CA ASP A 491 11.50 4.02 1.55
C ASP A 491 10.17 3.83 2.29
N GLN A 492 9.13 3.37 1.59
CA GLN A 492 7.81 3.17 2.16
C GLN A 492 6.99 2.14 1.39
N ALA A 493 6.34 1.24 2.12
CA ALA A 493 5.28 0.39 1.60
C ALA A 493 3.92 0.78 2.21
N SER A 494 2.87 0.77 1.41
CA SER A 494 1.49 0.94 1.89
C SER A 494 0.69 -0.32 1.60
N VAL A 495 -0.09 -0.77 2.58
CA VAL A 495 -0.92 -1.97 2.51
C VAL A 495 -2.35 -1.59 2.82
N ASP A 496 -3.19 -1.50 1.80
CA ASP A 496 -4.62 -1.29 1.97
C ASP A 496 -5.29 -2.60 2.37
N VAL A 497 -6.04 -2.57 3.47
CA VAL A 497 -6.71 -3.73 4.05
C VAL A 497 -8.22 -3.49 4.07
N ARG A 498 -8.98 -4.40 3.44
CA ARG A 498 -10.45 -4.44 3.45
C ARG A 498 -10.95 -5.62 4.29
N ALA A 499 -10.83 -5.48 5.61
CA ALA A 499 -11.07 -6.54 6.59
C ALA A 499 -12.54 -7.00 6.68
N GLY A 500 -13.49 -6.24 6.15
CA GLY A 500 -14.90 -6.64 6.12
C GLY A 500 -15.17 -7.95 5.35
N THR A 501 -14.24 -8.36 4.49
CA THR A 501 -14.30 -9.64 3.74
C THR A 501 -13.36 -10.73 4.29
N LEU A 502 -12.60 -10.44 5.35
CA LEU A 502 -11.69 -11.40 5.97
C LEU A 502 -12.48 -12.48 6.74
N PRO A 503 -12.29 -13.78 6.43
CA PRO A 503 -12.90 -14.85 7.21
C PRO A 503 -12.50 -14.78 8.69
N ILE A 504 -13.43 -15.15 9.59
CA ILE A 504 -13.25 -14.99 11.06
C ILE A 504 -12.00 -15.71 11.58
N ASP A 505 -11.70 -16.90 11.07
CA ASP A 505 -10.56 -17.69 11.54
C ASP A 505 -9.29 -17.49 10.70
N SER A 506 -9.32 -16.57 9.73
CA SER A 506 -8.19 -16.22 8.88
C SER A 506 -7.36 -15.08 9.46
N ARG A 507 -6.16 -14.91 8.92
CA ARG A 507 -5.20 -13.89 9.34
C ARG A 507 -4.47 -13.28 8.15
N ILE A 508 -4.28 -11.98 8.19
CA ILE A 508 -3.36 -11.27 7.29
C ILE A 508 -2.06 -11.08 8.05
N THR A 509 -0.96 -11.63 7.55
CA THR A 509 0.38 -11.38 8.08
C THR A 509 1.14 -10.49 7.11
N LEU A 510 1.67 -9.39 7.61
CA LEU A 510 2.57 -8.49 6.87
C LEU A 510 4.01 -8.80 7.23
N ALA A 511 4.86 -8.88 6.22
CA ALA A 511 6.29 -9.12 6.40
C ALA A 511 7.12 -8.22 5.47
N ALA A 512 8.38 -8.03 5.84
CA ALA A 512 9.39 -7.41 5.00
C ALA A 512 10.57 -8.37 4.83
N ALA A 513 11.20 -8.36 3.67
CA ALA A 513 12.47 -9.02 3.41
C ALA A 513 13.42 -8.04 2.74
N ILE A 514 14.72 -8.16 3.01
CA ILE A 514 15.74 -7.40 2.32
C ILE A 514 16.29 -8.27 1.18
N ASP A 515 16.24 -7.75 -0.04
CA ASP A 515 16.90 -8.36 -1.19
C ASP A 515 18.37 -7.92 -1.24
N GLY A 516 19.26 -8.88 -1.46
CA GLY A 516 20.72 -8.69 -1.36
C GLY A 516 21.33 -9.13 -0.02
N ASP A 517 22.48 -8.53 0.30
CA ASP A 517 23.33 -8.96 1.43
C ASP A 517 23.13 -8.11 2.71
N GLY A 518 22.27 -7.10 2.68
CA GLY A 518 21.95 -6.28 3.85
C GLY A 518 21.03 -6.98 4.85
N THR A 519 21.00 -6.43 6.06
CA THR A 519 20.21 -6.92 7.19
C THR A 519 19.30 -5.81 7.77
N PHE A 520 18.34 -6.18 8.60
CA PHE A 520 17.51 -5.18 9.29
C PHE A 520 18.31 -4.37 10.33
N GLY A 521 19.47 -4.87 10.77
CA GLY A 521 20.47 -4.14 11.52
C GLY A 521 21.02 -2.96 10.72
N ASP A 522 21.34 -3.20 9.45
CA ASP A 522 21.83 -2.18 8.51
C ASP A 522 20.72 -1.19 8.10
N LEU A 523 19.48 -1.68 7.94
CA LEU A 523 18.32 -0.85 7.62
C LEU A 523 17.94 0.08 8.78
N GLY A 524 18.03 -0.43 10.01
CA GLY A 524 17.51 0.23 11.19
C GLY A 524 16.00 0.03 11.39
N ALA A 525 15.38 0.97 12.09
CA ALA A 525 14.00 0.84 12.53
C ALA A 525 12.98 1.06 11.42
N ILE A 526 11.91 0.26 11.43
CA ILE A 526 10.71 0.44 10.62
C ILE A 526 9.59 1.04 11.48
N GLU A 527 9.04 2.17 11.04
CA GLU A 527 7.82 2.71 11.63
C GLU A 527 6.59 2.17 10.91
N LEU A 528 5.67 1.59 11.66
CA LEU A 528 4.32 1.26 11.19
C LEU A 528 3.35 2.35 11.62
N SER A 529 2.50 2.79 10.71
CA SER A 529 1.31 3.58 11.02
C SER A 529 0.07 2.92 10.43
N VAL A 530 -0.97 2.80 11.25
CA VAL A 530 -2.28 2.27 10.85
C VAL A 530 -3.23 3.44 10.73
N ARG A 531 -3.79 3.67 9.55
CA ARG A 531 -4.64 4.82 9.25
C ARG A 531 -5.99 4.38 8.73
N SER A 532 -7.06 5.05 9.11
CA SER A 532 -8.38 4.82 8.50
C SER A 532 -8.34 5.14 7.01
N SER A 533 -9.36 4.71 6.26
CA SER A 533 -9.54 5.10 4.85
C SER A 533 -9.59 6.61 4.61
N GLU A 534 -9.96 7.38 5.64
CA GLU A 534 -9.97 8.85 5.60
C GLU A 534 -8.58 9.45 5.89
N GLY A 535 -7.68 8.63 6.44
CA GLY A 535 -6.30 9.01 6.76
C GLY A 535 -6.06 9.30 8.24
N SER A 536 -7.07 9.23 9.11
CA SER A 536 -6.90 9.42 10.56
C SER A 536 -5.98 8.35 11.14
N LEU A 537 -5.01 8.75 11.96
CA LEU A 537 -4.05 7.83 12.57
C LEU A 537 -4.69 7.04 13.71
N LEU A 538 -4.76 5.71 13.58
CA LEU A 538 -5.38 4.79 14.54
C LEU A 538 -4.36 4.18 15.51
N ALA A 539 -3.21 3.78 14.98
CA ALA A 539 -2.13 3.20 15.77
C ALA A 539 -0.76 3.44 15.13
N ARG A 540 0.30 3.37 15.94
CA ARG A 540 1.69 3.44 15.50
C ARG A 540 2.55 2.44 16.25
N ALA A 541 3.57 1.90 15.59
CA ALA A 541 4.60 1.07 16.21
C ALA A 541 5.97 1.38 15.60
N THR A 542 7.04 1.24 16.38
CA THR A 542 8.42 1.27 15.88
C THR A 542 9.03 -0.10 16.08
N LEU A 543 9.53 -0.71 15.00
CA LEU A 543 10.08 -2.07 14.97
C LEU A 543 11.58 -1.99 14.70
N ASP A 544 12.39 -2.44 15.64
CA ASP A 544 13.85 -2.26 15.61
C ASP A 544 14.60 -3.39 16.32
N ALA A 545 14.01 -4.58 16.37
CA ALA A 545 14.57 -5.70 17.12
C ALA A 545 15.32 -6.73 16.28
N ALA A 546 15.42 -6.50 14.97
CA ALA A 546 16.17 -7.37 14.08
C ALA A 546 17.53 -6.72 13.80
N ALA A 547 18.59 -7.47 14.06
CA ALA A 547 19.97 -7.12 13.76
C ALA A 547 20.39 -7.90 12.52
N ASP A 548 20.94 -9.10 12.67
CA ASP A 548 21.50 -9.89 11.57
C ASP A 548 20.43 -10.55 10.66
N GLU A 549 19.15 -10.35 10.94
CA GLU A 549 18.07 -10.97 10.18
C GLU A 549 17.83 -10.31 8.82
N THR A 550 17.35 -11.12 7.87
CA THR A 550 17.11 -10.73 6.46
C THR A 550 15.64 -10.69 6.10
N SER A 551 14.75 -11.14 7.00
CA SER A 551 13.31 -10.89 6.95
C SER A 551 12.76 -10.56 8.33
N MET A 552 11.63 -9.86 8.36
CA MET A 552 10.93 -9.47 9.58
C MET A 552 9.42 -9.58 9.40
N LEU A 553 8.73 -10.18 10.38
CA LEU A 553 7.28 -10.06 10.50
C LEU A 553 6.94 -8.68 11.07
N LEU A 554 6.20 -7.89 10.29
CA LEU A 554 5.83 -6.52 10.65
C LEU A 554 4.61 -6.51 11.55
N ALA A 555 3.51 -7.11 11.09
CA ALA A 555 2.23 -7.06 11.78
C ALA A 555 1.29 -8.21 11.40
N GLU A 556 0.24 -8.39 12.21
CA GLU A 556 -0.88 -9.28 11.92
C GLU A 556 -2.22 -8.57 12.10
N VAL A 557 -3.17 -8.91 11.23
CA VAL A 557 -4.58 -8.51 11.31
C VAL A 557 -5.45 -9.77 11.37
N TYR A 558 -6.34 -9.87 12.36
CA TYR A 558 -7.20 -11.04 12.54
C TYR A 558 -8.43 -10.72 13.39
N TRP A 559 -9.50 -11.50 13.24
CA TRP A 559 -10.65 -11.41 14.12
C TRP A 559 -10.41 -12.16 15.43
N ARG A 560 -10.84 -11.58 16.55
CA ARG A 560 -10.86 -12.27 17.84
C ARG A 560 -11.98 -11.77 18.72
N SER A 561 -12.84 -12.70 19.16
CA SER A 561 -13.99 -12.39 20.02
C SER A 561 -14.89 -11.29 19.45
N GLY A 562 -15.09 -11.27 18.13
CA GLY A 562 -15.93 -10.29 17.43
C GLY A 562 -15.27 -8.93 17.17
N ALA A 563 -14.02 -8.73 17.57
CA ALA A 563 -13.25 -7.50 17.30
C ALA A 563 -12.11 -7.76 16.31
N LEU A 564 -11.83 -6.79 15.45
CA LEU A 564 -10.71 -6.82 14.53
C LEU A 564 -9.45 -6.36 15.26
N ARG A 565 -8.46 -7.25 15.38
CA ARG A 565 -7.21 -7.03 16.11
C ARG A 565 -6.10 -6.69 15.14
N PHE A 566 -5.30 -5.67 15.49
CA PHE A 566 -4.00 -5.40 14.89
C PHE A 566 -2.90 -5.70 15.92
N ARG A 567 -1.88 -6.45 15.52
CA ARG A 567 -0.71 -6.77 16.35
C ARG A 567 0.56 -6.32 15.66
N ALA A 568 1.36 -5.48 16.32
CA ALA A 568 2.72 -5.17 15.88
C ALA A 568 3.67 -6.31 16.32
N ILE A 569 4.50 -6.85 15.42
CA ILE A 569 5.31 -8.05 15.70
C ILE A 569 6.79 -7.72 15.87
N GLY A 570 7.46 -7.24 14.83
CA GLY A 570 8.88 -6.90 14.86
C GLY A 570 9.81 -8.08 15.15
N GLN A 571 9.47 -9.28 14.65
CA GLN A 571 10.29 -10.48 14.84
C GLN A 571 11.09 -10.77 13.57
N GLY A 572 12.42 -10.78 13.70
CA GLY A 572 13.35 -11.11 12.63
C GLY A 572 13.51 -12.62 12.40
N TYR A 573 13.88 -12.99 11.17
CA TYR A 573 14.30 -14.34 10.78
C TYR A 573 15.50 -14.28 9.82
N GLN A 574 16.42 -15.22 9.96
CA GLN A 574 17.57 -15.39 9.04
C GLN A 574 17.20 -16.07 7.71
N ARG A 575 15.91 -16.09 7.35
CA ARG A 575 15.43 -16.66 6.10
C ARG A 575 15.11 -15.50 5.16
N ARG A 576 15.62 -15.55 3.92
CA ARG A 576 15.21 -14.64 2.85
C ARG A 576 13.74 -14.88 2.47
N LEU A 577 13.17 -14.02 1.63
CA LEU A 577 11.75 -14.02 1.26
C LEU A 577 11.23 -15.42 0.86
N ALA A 578 12.00 -16.16 0.05
CA ALA A 578 11.62 -17.51 -0.37
C ALA A 578 11.42 -18.47 0.81
N GLY A 579 12.37 -18.49 1.76
CA GLY A 579 12.27 -19.33 2.95
C GLY A 579 11.14 -18.92 3.92
N LEU A 580 10.76 -17.63 3.91
CA LEU A 580 9.60 -17.14 4.65
C LEU A 580 8.30 -17.62 3.98
N ALA A 581 8.18 -17.45 2.67
CA ALA A 581 6.99 -17.83 1.91
C ALA A 581 6.73 -19.36 1.92
N VAL A 582 7.78 -20.19 1.84
CA VAL A 582 7.67 -21.65 2.06
C VAL A 582 7.14 -21.96 3.46
N GLY A 583 7.53 -21.18 4.47
CA GLY A 583 7.01 -21.30 5.84
C GLY A 583 5.50 -21.05 5.96
N TYR A 584 4.92 -20.28 5.03
CA TYR A 584 3.48 -20.05 4.90
C TYR A 584 2.81 -21.01 3.92
N GLY A 585 3.52 -22.01 3.38
CA GLY A 585 2.95 -23.01 2.47
C GLY A 585 2.87 -22.57 1.00
N VAL A 586 3.63 -21.56 0.58
CA VAL A 586 3.75 -21.17 -0.84
C VAL A 586 4.69 -22.13 -1.56
N ASP A 587 4.26 -22.67 -2.70
CA ASP A 587 5.10 -23.47 -3.59
C ASP A 587 6.03 -22.53 -4.39
N ILE A 588 7.30 -22.45 -4.01
CA ILE A 588 8.32 -21.67 -4.74
C ILE A 588 9.18 -22.62 -5.55
N GLU A 589 9.39 -22.30 -6.83
CA GLU A 589 10.41 -22.99 -7.62
C GLU A 589 11.78 -22.55 -7.09
N GLU A 590 12.50 -23.48 -6.45
CA GLU A 590 13.93 -23.28 -6.18
C GLU A 590 14.65 -23.16 -7.53
N ASP A 591 15.00 -21.94 -7.92
CA ASP A 591 16.23 -21.76 -8.69
C ASP A 591 17.37 -22.00 -7.70
N VAL A 592 17.80 -23.26 -7.66
CA VAL A 592 19.05 -23.64 -6.98
C VAL A 592 20.18 -23.04 -7.80
N GLU A 593 20.70 -21.90 -7.36
CA GLU A 593 22.13 -21.56 -7.49
C GLU A 593 22.62 -20.82 -6.25
#